data_AF-A1IM15-F1
#
_entry.id   AF-A1IM15-F1
#
_cell.length_a   1.000
_cell.length_b   1.000
_cell.length_c   1.000
_cell.angle_alpha   90.00
_cell.angle_beta   90.00
_cell.angle_gamma   90.00
#
_symmetry.space_group_name_H-M   'P 1'
#
loop_
_entity.id
_entity.type
_entity.pdbx_description
1 polymer ?
#
loop_
_entity_poly.entity_id
_entity_poly.type
_entity_poly.pdbx_seq_one_letter_code
_entity_poly.pdbx_strand_id
1 'polypeptide(L)'
;MCWDRCEYSGTPTLVVVTIHARYNQSAGNRSCKKVFPLTDCNKCPTFGLTGSSETVRKNSSLSVHCPQHFRPTTDKEFGYYLAGLIEGDGSIVVSKDKAYIFICFHLKDVSTAYYIKKRLGFGSVVKQKNKKAINLTIVGRRGLLKVVDLVNGKFRSKKIESLHKLIYYLNENIQVFPKDTSSVLINHWLAGFLDADGYFQVRIIYRGRKFPYGVRLHLKVDQKTKDVLNLLHEVFGGYVGYREKQDTYYYQSTGLQHALKVIRYLDRYHVLSKWLEYRQWRRVYLLIQEGGHKMEVGVEKIEKIKKMIENMRQSEH
;
A
#
# COMPACT_ATOMS: atom_id res chain seq x y z
N MET A 1 -10.84 17.11 41.93
CA MET A 1 -11.30 16.79 43.30
C MET A 1 -12.80 17.08 43.29
N CYS A 2 -13.75 16.19 43.55
CA CYS A 2 -13.74 14.91 44.25
C CYS A 2 -14.42 13.82 43.42
N TRP A 3 -14.09 12.60 43.82
CA TRP A 3 -14.71 11.35 43.42
C TRP A 3 -16.06 11.21 44.12
N ASP A 4 -17.03 10.59 43.46
CA ASP A 4 -17.98 9.73 44.15
C ASP A 4 -18.21 8.45 43.35
N ARG A 5 -18.22 7.36 44.10
CA ARG A 5 -18.21 5.97 43.68
C ARG A 5 -19.64 5.44 43.90
N CYS A 6 -20.24 4.84 42.88
CA CYS A 6 -21.39 3.94 43.06
C CYS A 6 -21.13 2.66 42.27
N GLU A 7 -21.24 1.53 42.98
CA GLU A 7 -21.03 0.18 42.48
C GLU A 7 -22.28 -0.41 41.81
N TYR A 8 -21.99 -1.31 40.87
CA TYR A 8 -22.78 -2.23 40.06
C TYR A 8 -24.16 -2.70 40.55
N SER A 9 -25.12 -2.74 39.61
CA SER A 9 -25.79 -3.99 39.17
C SER A 9 -26.84 -3.70 38.09
N GLY A 10 -26.74 -4.32 36.90
CA GLY A 10 -27.79 -4.21 35.88
C GLY A 10 -27.36 -4.80 34.54
N THR A 11 -28.02 -5.88 34.15
CA THR A 11 -27.86 -6.62 32.88
C THR A 11 -27.93 -5.70 31.64
N PRO A 12 -27.19 -5.98 30.55
CA PRO A 12 -27.28 -5.19 29.33
C PRO A 12 -28.61 -5.48 28.61
N THR A 13 -29.53 -4.51 28.64
CA THR A 13 -30.76 -4.54 27.83
C THR A 13 -30.40 -4.36 26.36
N LEU A 14 -30.75 -5.34 25.53
CA LEU A 14 -30.56 -5.32 24.09
C LEU A 14 -31.52 -4.29 23.48
N VAL A 15 -31.01 -3.13 23.06
CA VAL A 15 -31.79 -2.13 22.32
C VAL A 15 -31.89 -2.57 20.87
N VAL A 16 -33.03 -3.15 20.49
CA VAL A 16 -33.36 -3.49 19.10
C VAL A 16 -33.91 -2.25 18.40
N VAL A 17 -33.11 -1.65 17.51
CA VAL A 17 -33.56 -0.57 16.63
C VAL A 17 -34.25 -1.19 15.41
N THR A 18 -35.56 -0.99 15.30
CA THR A 18 -36.35 -1.44 14.13
C THR A 18 -36.31 -0.36 13.05
N ILE A 19 -35.70 -0.64 11.91
CA ILE A 19 -35.72 0.23 10.72
C ILE A 19 -36.87 -0.23 9.82
N HIS A 20 -37.92 0.59 9.69
CA HIS A 20 -39.00 0.34 8.72
C HIS A 20 -38.56 0.77 7.31
N ALA A 21 -38.25 -0.20 6.44
CA ALA A 21 -38.19 0.03 5.01
C ALA A 21 -39.59 -0.16 4.40
N ARG A 22 -40.19 0.90 3.84
CA ARG A 22 -41.40 0.80 3.01
C ARG A 22 -41.01 0.28 1.62
N TYR A 23 -41.53 -0.86 1.23
CA TYR A 23 -41.55 -1.32 -0.16
C TYR A 23 -43.00 -1.34 -0.66
N ASN A 24 -43.29 -0.59 -1.71
CA ASN A 24 -44.52 -0.74 -2.47
C ASN A 24 -44.33 -1.90 -3.45
N GLN A 25 -45.15 -2.95 -3.35
CA GLN A 25 -45.35 -3.93 -4.42
C GLN A 25 -46.84 -4.04 -4.75
N SER A 26 -47.09 -4.02 -6.05
CA SER A 26 -48.40 -4.16 -6.71
C SER A 26 -48.86 -5.62 -6.76
N ALA A 27 -50.18 -5.75 -6.94
CA ALA A 27 -51.02 -6.93 -6.75
C ALA A 27 -50.65 -8.19 -7.57
N GLY A 28 -50.91 -9.36 -6.97
CA GLY A 28 -50.90 -10.66 -7.65
C GLY A 28 -51.11 -11.84 -6.70
N ASN A 29 -52.38 -12.11 -6.35
CA ASN A 29 -52.84 -13.20 -5.48
C ASN A 29 -52.47 -14.60 -6.01
N ARG A 30 -52.06 -15.52 -5.12
CA ARG A 30 -52.73 -16.82 -4.87
C ARG A 30 -52.14 -17.50 -3.63
N SER A 31 -53.06 -17.90 -2.74
CA SER A 31 -52.82 -18.41 -1.39
C SER A 31 -52.29 -19.84 -1.34
N CYS A 32 -51.52 -20.17 -0.30
CA CYS A 32 -51.78 -21.35 0.51
C CYS A 32 -51.13 -21.20 1.90
N LYS A 33 -51.96 -21.27 2.95
CA LYS A 33 -51.56 -21.23 4.36
C LYS A 33 -50.93 -22.57 4.76
N LYS A 34 -49.76 -22.55 5.40
CA LYS A 34 -49.33 -23.58 6.37
C LYS A 34 -48.46 -22.91 7.43
N VAL A 35 -49.00 -22.81 8.63
CA VAL A 35 -48.31 -22.39 9.85
C VAL A 35 -47.68 -23.65 10.46
N PHE A 36 -46.38 -23.61 10.77
CA PHE A 36 -45.77 -24.53 11.73
C PHE A 36 -44.81 -23.75 12.65
N PRO A 37 -44.84 -24.00 13.97
CA PRO A 37 -44.20 -23.16 14.98
C PRO A 37 -42.68 -23.40 15.07
N LEU A 38 -41.94 -22.32 15.32
CA LEU A 38 -40.54 -22.37 15.76
C LEU A 38 -40.50 -22.93 17.19
N THR A 39 -39.91 -24.11 17.37
CA THR A 39 -39.51 -24.63 18.67
C THR A 39 -37.99 -24.64 18.75
N ASP A 40 -37.49 -24.04 19.82
CA ASP A 40 -36.12 -24.15 20.32
C ASP A 40 -35.73 -25.62 20.50
N CYS A 41 -34.52 -25.98 20.06
CA CYS A 41 -33.81 -27.13 20.59
C CYS A 41 -32.30 -26.94 20.46
N ASN A 42 -31.70 -26.46 21.55
CA ASN A 42 -30.39 -26.90 21.99
C ASN A 42 -30.45 -28.42 22.20
N LYS A 43 -29.73 -29.20 21.40
CA LYS A 43 -29.16 -30.52 21.74
C LYS A 43 -28.30 -31.03 20.57
N CYS A 44 -27.00 -31.16 20.83
CA CYS A 44 -26.09 -31.97 20.03
C CYS A 44 -26.49 -33.45 20.09
N PRO A 45 -26.32 -34.18 18.98
CA PRO A 45 -25.89 -35.56 19.01
C PRO A 45 -24.52 -35.70 18.34
N THR A 46 -23.57 -36.24 19.08
CA THR A 46 -22.29 -36.74 18.59
C THR A 46 -22.53 -37.89 17.60
N PHE A 47 -22.22 -37.66 16.33
CA PHE A 47 -21.99 -38.73 15.36
C PHE A 47 -20.56 -38.62 14.84
N GLY A 48 -19.73 -39.58 15.26
CA GLY A 48 -18.41 -39.79 14.69
C GLY A 48 -18.55 -40.27 13.25
N LEU A 49 -17.98 -39.48 12.34
CA LEU A 49 -17.61 -39.94 11.01
C LEU A 49 -16.14 -39.59 10.80
N THR A 50 -15.33 -40.65 10.97
CA THR A 50 -14.12 -40.98 10.21
C THR A 50 -13.50 -39.87 9.37
N GLY A 51 -12.29 -39.49 9.76
CA GLY A 51 -11.49 -38.45 9.14
C GLY A 51 -11.31 -38.63 7.64
N SER A 52 -11.58 -37.55 6.91
CA SER A 52 -10.87 -37.21 5.69
C SER A 52 -9.92 -36.07 6.05
N SER A 53 -8.62 -36.31 5.93
CA SER A 53 -7.56 -35.34 6.14
C SER A 53 -7.96 -33.97 5.59
N GLU A 54 -8.10 -32.99 6.47
CA GLU A 54 -8.08 -31.59 6.10
C GLU A 54 -6.72 -31.30 5.48
N THR A 55 -6.62 -31.53 4.17
CA THR A 55 -5.54 -30.97 3.38
C THR A 55 -5.70 -29.47 3.50
N VAL A 56 -4.74 -28.84 4.17
CA VAL A 56 -4.53 -27.40 4.23
C VAL A 56 -4.68 -26.83 2.81
N ARG A 57 -5.88 -26.41 2.44
CA ARG A 57 -6.09 -25.56 1.27
C ARG A 57 -5.37 -24.27 1.62
N LYS A 58 -4.14 -24.11 1.09
CA LYS A 58 -3.46 -22.82 1.03
C LYS A 58 -4.51 -21.78 0.66
N ASN A 59 -4.81 -20.87 1.58
CA ASN A 59 -5.82 -19.83 1.40
C ASN A 59 -5.39 -18.95 0.20
N SER A 60 -5.80 -19.34 -1.00
CA SER A 60 -5.34 -18.79 -2.28
C SER A 60 -6.18 -17.59 -2.70
N SER A 61 -7.39 -17.48 -2.15
CA SER A 61 -8.28 -16.33 -2.34
C SER A 61 -7.89 -15.17 -1.44
N LEU A 62 -7.77 -13.98 -2.02
CA LEU A 62 -7.63 -12.73 -1.31
C LEU A 62 -8.93 -12.40 -0.57
N SER A 63 -8.82 -11.91 0.66
CA SER A 63 -9.97 -11.38 1.42
C SER A 63 -10.62 -10.20 0.70
N VAL A 64 -11.96 -10.22 0.64
CA VAL A 64 -12.77 -9.13 0.09
C VAL A 64 -12.59 -7.82 0.89
N HIS A 65 -12.29 -7.94 2.19
CA HIS A 65 -12.03 -6.79 3.04
C HIS A 65 -10.62 -6.25 2.81
N CYS A 66 -10.54 -4.96 2.47
CA CYS A 66 -9.28 -4.24 2.40
C CYS A 66 -8.90 -3.75 3.81
N PRO A 67 -7.64 -3.92 4.25
CA PRO A 67 -7.19 -3.41 5.54
C PRO A 67 -7.44 -1.90 5.69
N GLN A 68 -7.71 -1.46 6.91
CA GLN A 68 -7.80 -0.03 7.22
C GLN A 68 -6.42 0.61 7.04
N HIS A 69 -6.36 1.79 6.41
CA HIS A 69 -5.09 2.49 6.22
C HIS A 69 -4.44 2.82 7.57
N PHE A 70 -3.19 2.43 7.75
CA PHE A 70 -2.37 2.88 8.87
C PHE A 70 -1.04 3.43 8.36
N ARG A 71 -0.43 4.27 9.19
CA ARG A 71 0.91 4.83 8.96
C ARG A 71 1.91 4.13 9.89
N PRO A 72 3.22 4.13 9.57
CA PRO A 72 4.24 3.67 10.50
C PRO A 72 4.09 4.29 11.88
N THR A 73 3.99 3.45 12.92
CA THR A 73 3.70 3.91 14.29
C THR A 73 4.98 4.13 15.08
N THR A 74 5.92 3.18 14.96
CA THR A 74 7.21 3.23 15.66
C THR A 74 8.28 3.93 14.84
N ASP A 75 9.34 4.41 15.51
CA ASP A 75 10.50 5.02 14.82
C ASP A 75 11.25 4.00 13.95
N LYS A 76 11.23 2.70 14.30
CA LYS A 76 11.79 1.64 13.47
C LYS A 76 11.04 1.49 12.16
N GLU A 77 9.71 1.40 12.21
CA GLU A 77 8.85 1.32 11.03
C GLU A 77 8.97 2.57 10.16
N PHE A 78 8.91 3.74 10.79
CA PHE A 78 9.03 5.02 10.11
C PHE A 78 10.41 5.17 9.46
N GLY A 79 11.48 4.74 10.12
CA GLY A 79 12.83 4.77 9.58
C GLY A 79 12.99 3.90 8.33
N TYR A 80 12.37 2.72 8.29
CA TYR A 80 12.35 1.90 7.07
C TYR A 80 11.59 2.58 5.94
N TYR A 81 10.37 3.06 6.22
CA TYR A 81 9.59 3.80 5.23
C TYR A 81 10.36 5.01 4.67
N LEU A 82 10.95 5.81 5.57
CA LEU A 82 11.71 7.01 5.22
C LEU A 82 12.95 6.67 4.38
N ALA A 83 13.67 5.60 4.72
CA ALA A 83 14.80 5.13 3.94
C ALA A 83 14.40 4.79 2.50
N GLY A 84 13.35 3.99 2.31
CA GLY A 84 12.87 3.65 0.97
C GLY A 84 12.43 4.87 0.16
N LEU A 85 11.73 5.81 0.80
CA LEU A 85 11.29 7.04 0.16
C LEU A 85 12.46 7.95 -0.23
N ILE A 86 13.49 8.09 0.62
CA ILE A 86 14.70 8.85 0.28
C ILE A 86 15.45 8.16 -0.87
N GLU A 87 15.48 6.83 -0.91
CA GLU A 87 16.17 6.10 -1.98
C GLU A 87 15.49 6.21 -3.34
N GLY A 88 14.16 6.38 -3.39
CA GLY A 88 13.44 6.77 -4.60
C GLY A 88 13.61 8.27 -4.91
N ASP A 89 12.83 9.12 -4.23
CA ASP A 89 12.66 10.56 -4.56
C ASP A 89 13.55 11.53 -3.77
N GLY A 90 14.35 11.02 -2.84
CA GLY A 90 15.22 11.82 -2.00
C GLY A 90 16.59 12.13 -2.62
N SER A 91 17.22 13.16 -2.11
CA SER A 91 18.61 13.53 -2.41
C SER A 91 19.32 13.96 -1.14
N ILE A 92 20.51 13.41 -0.91
CA ILE A 92 21.40 13.77 0.19
C ILE A 92 22.57 14.53 -0.44
N VAL A 93 22.66 15.83 -0.14
CA VAL A 93 23.70 16.71 -0.68
C VAL A 93 24.65 17.07 0.44
N VAL A 94 25.93 16.81 0.21
CA VAL A 94 27.02 17.13 1.15
C VAL A 94 28.13 17.81 0.35
N SER A 95 28.53 19.00 0.79
CA SER A 95 29.72 19.70 0.32
C SER A 95 30.43 20.36 1.50
N LYS A 96 31.59 20.98 1.27
CA LYS A 96 32.49 21.50 2.33
C LYS A 96 31.75 22.25 3.45
N ASP A 97 30.86 23.17 3.09
CA ASP A 97 30.22 24.07 4.07
C ASP A 97 28.69 23.86 4.21
N LYS A 98 28.12 22.86 3.54
CA LYS A 98 26.67 22.63 3.55
C LYS A 98 26.32 21.16 3.42
N ALA A 99 25.35 20.73 4.22
CA ALA A 99 24.66 19.48 4.05
C ALA A 99 23.15 19.70 4.13
N TYR A 100 22.40 19.03 3.28
CA TYR A 100 20.95 19.00 3.35
C TYR A 100 20.38 17.75 2.69
N ILE A 101 19.20 17.37 3.13
CA ILE A 101 18.38 16.33 2.51
C ILE A 101 17.16 17.01 1.93
N PHE A 102 16.76 16.66 0.72
CA PHE A 102 15.42 17.02 0.25
C PHE A 102 14.72 15.82 -0.38
N ILE A 103 13.40 15.79 -0.24
CA ILE A 103 12.52 14.80 -0.86
C ILE A 103 11.51 15.59 -1.70
N CYS A 104 11.43 15.27 -2.98
CA CYS A 104 10.46 15.85 -3.90
C CYS A 104 9.13 15.10 -3.79
N PHE A 105 8.02 15.82 -3.76
CA PHE A 105 6.68 15.24 -3.83
C PHE A 105 5.87 15.95 -4.90
N HIS A 106 4.94 15.24 -5.52
CA HIS A 106 3.89 15.88 -6.26
C HIS A 106 2.97 16.70 -5.32
N LEU A 107 2.39 17.80 -5.80
CA LEU A 107 1.57 18.70 -4.98
C LEU A 107 0.36 18.00 -4.35
N LYS A 108 -0.20 16.99 -5.04
CA LYS A 108 -1.31 16.17 -4.52
C LYS A 108 -0.94 15.39 -3.25
N ASP A 109 0.35 15.10 -3.08
CA ASP A 109 0.90 14.28 -1.98
C ASP A 109 1.44 15.14 -0.82
N VAL A 110 1.02 16.41 -0.76
CA VAL A 110 1.42 17.36 0.29
C VAL A 110 1.16 16.86 1.71
N SER A 111 0.09 16.09 1.91
CA SER A 111 -0.24 15.50 3.21
C SER A 111 0.85 14.53 3.70
N THR A 112 1.47 13.77 2.80
CA THR A 112 2.58 12.87 3.11
C THR A 112 3.84 13.67 3.49
N ALA A 113 4.14 14.75 2.76
CA ALA A 113 5.27 15.62 3.10
C ALA A 113 5.13 16.25 4.50
N TYR A 114 3.94 16.76 4.86
CA TYR A 114 3.69 17.29 6.20
C TYR A 114 3.67 16.22 7.29
N TYR A 115 3.22 15.00 6.98
CA TYR A 115 3.33 13.86 7.89
C TYR A 115 4.80 13.55 8.23
N ILE A 116 5.67 13.48 7.22
CA ILE A 116 7.11 13.23 7.41
C ILE A 116 7.75 14.38 8.19
N LYS A 117 7.47 15.64 7.82
CA LYS A 117 7.93 16.82 8.58
C LYS A 117 7.52 16.72 10.06
N LYS A 118 6.27 16.35 10.33
CA LYS A 118 5.75 16.20 11.71
C LYS A 118 6.47 15.08 12.47
N ARG A 119 6.73 13.92 11.83
CA ARG A 119 7.48 12.81 12.45
C ARG A 119 8.93 13.14 12.73
N LEU A 120 9.56 13.92 11.84
CA LEU A 120 10.93 14.38 12.04
C LEU A 120 11.03 15.49 13.09
N GLY A 121 10.03 16.36 13.18
CA GLY A 121 10.09 17.60 13.96
C GLY A 121 10.95 18.68 13.31
N PHE A 122 11.45 18.44 12.09
CA PHE A 122 12.35 19.31 11.36
C PHE A 122 11.98 19.39 9.88
N GLY A 123 12.51 20.43 9.22
CA GLY A 123 12.42 20.62 7.77
C GLY A 123 11.39 21.67 7.33
N SER A 124 11.59 22.20 6.13
CA SER A 124 10.70 23.14 5.46
C SER A 124 10.01 22.47 4.28
N VAL A 125 8.71 22.74 4.10
CA VAL A 125 7.94 22.29 2.92
C VAL A 125 7.73 23.51 2.04
N VAL A 126 8.28 23.50 0.84
CA VAL A 126 8.26 24.65 -0.07
C VAL A 126 7.78 24.21 -1.45
N LYS A 127 6.81 24.94 -2.00
CA LYS A 127 6.31 24.71 -3.36
C LYS A 127 7.34 25.16 -4.38
N GLN A 128 7.59 24.33 -5.39
CA GLN A 128 8.44 24.70 -6.52
C GLN A 128 7.71 25.71 -7.44
N LYS A 129 8.41 26.76 -7.86
CA LYS A 129 7.86 27.78 -8.76
C LYS A 129 7.46 27.13 -10.10
N ASN A 130 6.25 27.45 -10.58
CA ASN A 130 5.70 26.99 -11.86
C ASN A 130 5.65 25.46 -12.05
N LYS A 131 5.68 24.69 -10.97
CA LYS A 131 5.61 23.22 -11.01
C LYS A 131 4.54 22.74 -10.04
N LYS A 132 3.92 21.59 -10.34
CA LYS A 132 3.04 20.88 -9.40
C LYS A 132 3.85 20.02 -8.43
N ALA A 133 4.93 20.56 -7.88
CA ALA A 133 5.82 19.84 -6.99
C ALA A 133 6.13 20.66 -5.74
N ILE A 134 6.41 19.96 -4.64
CA ILE A 134 6.86 20.53 -3.38
C ILE A 134 8.13 19.79 -2.93
N ASN A 135 9.00 20.50 -2.22
CA ASN A 135 10.17 19.90 -1.60
C ASN A 135 10.02 19.94 -0.09
N LEU A 136 10.21 18.79 0.57
CA LEU A 136 10.54 18.75 1.99
C LEU A 136 12.07 18.80 2.11
N THR A 137 12.61 19.88 2.69
CA THR A 137 14.05 20.09 2.82
C THR A 137 14.47 20.14 4.29
N ILE A 138 15.49 19.37 4.66
CA ILE A 138 16.10 19.31 5.98
C ILE A 138 17.53 19.84 5.87
N VAL A 139 17.82 20.98 6.51
CA VAL A 139 19.14 21.63 6.48
C VAL A 139 19.81 21.63 7.86
N GLY A 140 19.03 21.90 8.91
CA GLY A 140 19.59 22.05 10.27
C GLY A 140 20.21 20.76 10.80
N ARG A 141 21.38 20.87 11.44
CA ARG A 141 22.16 19.75 12.01
C ARG A 141 21.31 18.76 12.82
N ARG A 142 20.47 19.26 13.73
CA ARG A 142 19.57 18.42 14.55
C ARG A 142 18.60 17.58 13.71
N GLY A 143 18.07 18.15 12.63
CA GLY A 143 17.21 17.45 11.69
C GLY A 143 17.95 16.41 10.87
N LEU A 144 19.17 16.74 10.41
CA LEU A 144 20.02 15.78 9.71
C LEU A 144 20.40 14.59 10.59
N LEU A 145 20.77 14.84 11.85
CA LEU A 145 21.03 13.77 12.83
C LEU A 145 19.80 12.90 13.05
N LYS A 146 18.61 13.49 13.24
CA LYS A 146 17.38 12.71 13.39
C LYS A 146 17.09 11.83 12.17
N VAL A 147 17.37 12.31 10.95
CA VAL A 147 17.23 11.47 9.75
C VAL A 147 18.25 10.34 9.75
N VAL A 148 19.53 10.64 10.02
CA VAL A 148 20.60 9.64 10.11
C VAL A 148 20.25 8.54 11.12
N ASP A 149 19.84 8.90 12.34
CA ASP A 149 19.45 7.95 13.39
C ASP A 149 18.31 7.03 12.93
N LEU A 150 17.35 7.59 12.19
CA LEU A 150 16.21 6.84 11.68
C LEU A 150 16.58 5.89 10.54
N VAL A 151 17.51 6.25 9.65
CA VAL A 151 17.73 5.52 8.38
C VAL A 151 19.06 4.77 8.28
N ASN A 152 20.01 5.03 9.16
CA ASN A 152 21.28 4.31 9.20
C ASN A 152 21.03 2.80 9.37
N GLY A 153 21.67 2.00 8.53
CA GLY A 153 21.45 0.55 8.43
C GLY A 153 20.14 0.12 7.76
N LYS A 154 19.43 1.00 7.05
CA LYS A 154 18.15 0.68 6.35
C LYS A 154 18.17 0.94 4.85
N PHE A 155 19.26 1.51 4.31
CA PHE A 155 19.42 1.77 2.88
C PHE A 155 19.79 0.50 2.10
N ARG A 156 19.30 0.41 0.86
CA ARG A 156 19.39 -0.77 -0.02
C ARG A 156 19.80 -0.45 -1.46
N SER A 157 20.24 0.75 -1.74
CA SER A 157 20.79 1.18 -3.04
C SER A 157 22.17 1.83 -2.86
N LYS A 158 22.79 2.23 -3.97
CA LYS A 158 24.04 3.01 -3.96
C LYS A 158 23.91 4.37 -3.26
N LYS A 159 22.69 4.86 -3.01
CA LYS A 159 22.46 6.11 -2.26
C LYS A 159 22.98 6.05 -0.81
N ILE A 160 23.31 4.85 -0.31
CA ILE A 160 23.99 4.67 0.98
C ILE A 160 25.34 5.41 1.04
N GLU A 161 26.05 5.54 -0.08
CA GLU A 161 27.31 6.27 -0.15
C GLU A 161 27.11 7.75 0.22
N SER A 162 26.01 8.37 -0.22
CA SER A 162 25.67 9.74 0.15
C SER A 162 25.25 9.86 1.62
N LEU A 163 24.60 8.83 2.17
CA LEU A 163 24.29 8.76 3.60
C LEU A 163 25.57 8.66 4.43
N HIS A 164 26.53 7.83 4.03
CA HIS A 164 27.83 7.72 4.70
C HIS A 164 28.59 9.04 4.67
N LYS A 165 28.62 9.74 3.51
CA LYS A 165 29.19 11.10 3.42
C LYS A 165 28.52 12.08 4.39
N LEU A 166 27.20 11.98 4.56
CA LEU A 166 26.49 12.82 5.53
C LEU A 166 26.88 12.48 6.98
N ILE A 167 27.01 11.19 7.32
CA ILE A 167 27.47 10.76 8.65
C ILE A 167 28.85 11.33 8.94
N TYR A 168 29.79 11.21 8.01
CA TYR A 168 31.14 11.79 8.17
C TYR A 168 31.12 13.31 8.28
N TYR A 169 30.30 14.00 7.49
CA TYR A 169 30.15 15.46 7.58
C TYR A 169 29.60 15.91 8.94
N LEU A 170 28.67 15.15 9.51
CA LEU A 170 28.15 15.46 10.83
C LEU A 170 29.21 15.26 11.91
N ASN A 171 30.27 14.48 11.66
CA ASN A 171 31.42 14.28 12.55
C ASN A 171 31.02 13.98 14.00
N GLU A 172 29.96 13.18 14.14
CA GLU A 172 29.57 12.56 15.40
C GLU A 172 30.16 11.15 15.41
N ASN A 173 30.46 10.58 16.57
CA ASN A 173 30.92 9.18 16.74
C ASN A 173 29.82 8.15 16.39
N ILE A 174 29.06 8.40 15.32
CA ILE A 174 28.00 7.56 14.80
C ILE A 174 28.63 6.41 14.03
N GLN A 175 28.34 5.19 14.47
CA GLN A 175 28.74 4.00 13.74
C GLN A 175 28.09 3.96 12.35
N VAL A 176 28.91 3.82 11.31
CA VAL A 176 28.43 3.68 9.94
C VAL A 176 27.98 2.24 9.71
N PHE A 177 26.70 2.03 9.37
CA PHE A 177 26.17 0.69 9.10
C PHE A 177 26.20 0.34 7.61
N PRO A 178 26.36 -0.95 7.28
CA PRO A 178 26.32 -1.42 5.90
C PRO A 178 24.89 -1.37 5.34
N LYS A 179 24.79 -1.69 4.05
CA LYS A 179 23.54 -1.88 3.32
C LYS A 179 22.69 -2.97 3.98
N ASP A 180 21.39 -2.73 4.11
CA ASP A 180 20.44 -3.74 4.59
C ASP A 180 20.18 -4.79 3.50
N THR A 181 20.48 -6.05 3.82
CA THR A 181 20.30 -7.22 2.94
C THR A 181 19.13 -8.12 3.36
N SER A 182 18.40 -7.77 4.42
CA SER A 182 17.22 -8.52 4.85
C SER A 182 16.13 -8.51 3.76
N SER A 183 15.12 -9.37 3.83
CA SER A 183 14.03 -9.34 2.85
C SER A 183 13.32 -7.97 2.83
N VAL A 184 13.00 -7.45 1.64
CA VAL A 184 12.17 -6.22 1.51
C VAL A 184 10.71 -6.44 1.94
N LEU A 185 10.29 -7.70 2.12
CA LEU A 185 8.90 -8.06 2.44
C LEU A 185 8.57 -8.04 3.94
N ILE A 186 9.54 -7.76 4.80
CA ILE A 186 9.40 -7.84 6.27
C ILE A 186 9.51 -6.48 6.98
N ASN A 187 9.48 -5.39 6.23
CA ASN A 187 9.52 -4.03 6.77
C ASN A 187 8.91 -3.02 5.79
N HIS A 188 8.90 -1.74 6.17
CA HIS A 188 8.24 -0.67 5.42
C HIS A 188 9.10 -0.09 4.28
N TRP A 189 10.33 -0.54 4.08
CA TRP A 189 11.25 0.06 3.10
C TRP A 189 10.65 0.08 1.70
N LEU A 190 10.11 -1.05 1.27
CA LEU A 190 9.54 -1.15 -0.06
C LEU A 190 8.26 -0.29 -0.20
N ALA A 191 7.53 -0.03 0.87
CA ALA A 191 6.36 0.84 0.82
C ALA A 191 6.77 2.29 0.55
N GLY A 192 7.82 2.76 1.23
CA GLY A 192 8.39 4.09 0.98
C GLY A 192 8.98 4.21 -0.42
N PHE A 193 9.69 3.18 -0.89
CA PHE A 193 10.24 3.17 -2.24
C PHE A 193 9.15 3.18 -3.33
N LEU A 194 8.05 2.44 -3.13
CA LEU A 194 6.92 2.44 -4.07
C LEU A 194 6.13 3.75 -4.04
N ASP A 195 6.04 4.43 -2.90
CA ASP A 195 5.46 5.79 -2.86
C ASP A 195 6.24 6.77 -3.73
N ALA A 196 7.55 6.62 -3.85
CA ALA A 196 8.37 7.37 -4.80
C ALA A 196 8.18 6.85 -6.25
N ASP A 197 8.71 5.66 -6.56
CA ASP A 197 8.89 5.21 -7.96
C ASP A 197 7.86 4.16 -8.43
N GLY A 198 6.95 3.73 -7.55
CA GLY A 198 5.96 2.68 -7.85
C GLY A 198 4.81 3.13 -8.74
N TYR A 199 4.38 2.26 -9.66
CA TYR A 199 3.27 2.52 -10.59
C TYR A 199 2.31 1.32 -10.69
N PHE A 200 1.05 1.53 -10.32
CA PHE A 200 0.00 0.49 -10.34
C PHE A 200 -0.84 0.56 -11.63
N GLN A 201 -0.59 -0.30 -12.61
CA GLN A 201 -1.31 -0.34 -13.87
C GLN A 201 -2.42 -1.39 -13.92
N VAL A 202 -3.55 -1.03 -14.55
CA VAL A 202 -4.56 -1.97 -15.05
C VAL A 202 -4.51 -1.97 -16.57
N ARG A 203 -4.23 -3.14 -17.17
CA ARG A 203 -4.23 -3.32 -18.63
C ARG A 203 -5.30 -4.31 -19.04
N ILE A 204 -6.23 -3.88 -19.89
CA ILE A 204 -7.30 -4.71 -20.46
C ILE A 204 -6.90 -5.07 -21.89
N ILE A 205 -7.03 -6.34 -22.25
CA ILE A 205 -6.62 -6.88 -23.55
C ILE A 205 -7.83 -7.58 -24.18
N TYR A 206 -8.30 -7.12 -25.33
CA TYR A 206 -9.50 -7.65 -25.99
C TYR A 206 -9.22 -8.72 -27.06
N ARG A 207 -8.14 -8.59 -27.87
CA ARG A 207 -7.83 -9.49 -29.02
C ARG A 207 -9.05 -9.78 -29.92
N GLY A 208 -9.80 -8.74 -30.27
CA GLY A 208 -10.97 -8.84 -31.17
C GLY A 208 -12.20 -9.51 -30.57
N ARG A 209 -12.25 -9.74 -29.25
CA ARG A 209 -13.38 -10.38 -28.55
C ARG A 209 -14.29 -9.34 -27.91
N LYS A 210 -15.58 -9.68 -27.74
CA LYS A 210 -16.56 -8.88 -26.97
C LYS A 210 -16.12 -8.70 -25.51
N PHE A 211 -15.62 -9.76 -24.88
CA PHE A 211 -15.05 -9.72 -23.52
C PHE A 211 -13.53 -9.72 -23.55
N PRO A 212 -12.85 -9.11 -22.57
CA PRO A 212 -11.39 -9.11 -22.49
C PRO A 212 -10.81 -10.51 -22.56
N TYR A 213 -9.88 -10.74 -23.49
CA TYR A 213 -8.97 -11.88 -23.48
C TYR A 213 -8.22 -11.99 -22.15
N GLY A 214 -7.89 -10.85 -21.53
CA GLY A 214 -7.36 -10.84 -20.18
C GLY A 214 -7.23 -9.44 -19.59
N VAL A 215 -7.31 -9.37 -18.26
CA VAL A 215 -7.01 -8.17 -17.48
C VAL A 215 -5.73 -8.42 -16.70
N ARG A 216 -4.75 -7.53 -16.84
CA ARG A 216 -3.45 -7.62 -16.18
C ARG A 216 -3.28 -6.49 -15.18
N LEU A 217 -2.79 -6.86 -14.01
CA LEU A 217 -2.42 -5.96 -12.93
C LEU A 217 -0.90 -5.89 -12.86
N HIS A 218 -0.33 -4.76 -13.24
CA HIS A 218 1.12 -4.57 -13.23
C HIS A 218 1.51 -3.61 -12.12
N LEU A 219 2.47 -4.03 -11.29
CA LEU A 219 3.34 -3.10 -10.57
C LEU A 219 4.52 -2.81 -11.51
N LYS A 220 4.80 -1.53 -11.74
CA LYS A 220 5.96 -1.08 -12.51
C LYS A 220 6.82 -0.17 -11.67
N VAL A 221 8.12 -0.18 -11.96
CA VAL A 221 9.12 0.72 -11.39
C VAL A 221 10.14 0.97 -12.48
N ASP A 222 10.50 2.23 -12.71
CA ASP A 222 11.56 2.62 -13.64
C ASP A 222 12.75 3.16 -12.82
N GLN A 223 13.98 2.74 -13.15
CA GLN A 223 15.21 3.16 -12.45
C GLN A 223 16.39 3.27 -13.40
N LYS A 224 17.38 4.09 -13.02
CA LYS A 224 18.66 4.21 -13.73
C LYS A 224 19.59 3.01 -13.53
N THR A 225 19.38 2.22 -12.48
CA THR A 225 20.17 1.00 -12.21
C THR A 225 19.25 -0.20 -12.02
N LYS A 226 19.79 -1.42 -12.22
CA LYS A 226 19.03 -2.66 -12.04
C LYS A 226 18.94 -3.12 -10.58
N ASP A 227 19.73 -2.55 -9.67
CA ASP A 227 19.93 -3.10 -8.32
C ASP A 227 18.61 -3.31 -7.57
N VAL A 228 17.77 -2.26 -7.50
CA VAL A 228 16.45 -2.35 -6.84
C VAL A 228 15.45 -3.15 -7.68
N LEU A 229 15.54 -3.08 -9.01
CA LEU A 229 14.63 -3.81 -9.89
C LEU A 229 14.85 -5.34 -9.79
N ASN A 230 16.09 -5.77 -9.59
CA ASN A 230 16.44 -7.15 -9.33
C ASN A 230 15.89 -7.62 -7.97
N LEU A 231 15.93 -6.77 -6.93
CA LEU A 231 15.26 -7.07 -5.65
C LEU A 231 13.76 -7.30 -5.83
N LEU A 232 13.09 -6.46 -6.65
CA LEU A 232 11.66 -6.64 -6.96
C LEU A 232 11.39 -7.94 -7.72
N HIS A 233 12.25 -8.26 -8.70
CA HIS A 233 12.17 -9.52 -9.44
C HIS A 233 12.33 -10.73 -8.53
N GLU A 234 13.28 -10.71 -7.59
CA GLU A 234 13.51 -11.80 -6.65
C GLU A 234 12.28 -12.05 -5.76
N VAL A 235 11.69 -10.99 -5.18
CA VAL A 235 10.60 -11.16 -4.21
C VAL A 235 9.23 -11.36 -4.86
N PHE A 236 8.98 -10.72 -6.01
CA PHE A 236 7.68 -10.77 -6.66
C PHE A 236 7.66 -11.62 -7.92
N GLY A 237 8.80 -12.03 -8.48
CA GLY A 237 8.87 -12.50 -9.86
C GLY A 237 8.70 -11.34 -10.84
N GLY A 238 8.32 -11.61 -12.08
CA GLY A 238 8.12 -10.56 -13.10
C GLY A 238 9.30 -10.43 -14.06
N TYR A 239 9.37 -9.30 -14.76
CA TYR A 239 10.37 -9.04 -15.79
C TYR A 239 11.14 -7.76 -15.50
N VAL A 240 12.46 -7.81 -15.67
CA VAL A 240 13.35 -6.63 -15.67
C VAL A 240 13.84 -6.44 -17.09
N GLY A 241 13.57 -5.27 -17.66
CA GLY A 241 13.98 -4.91 -19.01
C GLY A 241 14.76 -3.60 -19.04
N TYR A 242 15.22 -3.25 -20.23
CA TYR A 242 15.91 -2.01 -20.53
C TYR A 242 15.23 -1.31 -21.70
N ARG A 243 15.06 0.02 -21.62
CA ARG A 243 14.56 0.85 -22.71
C ARG A 243 15.71 1.72 -23.21
N GLU A 244 16.33 1.30 -24.31
CA GLU A 244 17.50 1.95 -24.91
C GLU A 244 17.27 3.43 -25.20
N LYS A 245 16.13 3.77 -25.82
CA LYS A 245 15.77 5.17 -26.15
C LYS A 245 15.67 6.10 -24.93
N GLN A 246 15.42 5.56 -23.74
CA GLN A 246 15.24 6.34 -22.50
C GLN A 246 16.43 6.18 -21.55
N ASP A 247 17.42 5.34 -21.89
CA ASP A 247 18.50 4.91 -21.00
C ASP A 247 17.98 4.62 -19.58
N THR A 248 17.00 3.72 -19.50
CA THR A 248 16.26 3.45 -18.25
C THR A 248 15.90 1.98 -18.17
N TYR A 249 16.18 1.37 -17.01
CA TYR A 249 15.72 0.03 -16.68
C TYR A 249 14.32 0.08 -16.12
N TYR A 250 13.56 -1.00 -16.30
CA TYR A 250 12.23 -1.12 -15.74
C TYR A 250 11.95 -2.50 -15.20
N TYR A 251 11.21 -2.53 -14.09
CA TYR A 251 10.56 -3.71 -13.57
C TYR A 251 9.09 -3.70 -13.97
N GLN A 252 8.54 -4.87 -14.29
CA GLN A 252 7.12 -5.07 -14.44
C GLN A 252 6.70 -6.43 -13.90
N SER A 253 5.75 -6.46 -12.96
CA SER A 253 5.15 -7.71 -12.51
C SER A 253 4.32 -8.34 -13.63
N THR A 254 4.40 -9.66 -13.84
CA THR A 254 3.76 -10.35 -14.98
C THR A 254 2.71 -11.36 -14.52
N GLY A 255 1.43 -10.97 -14.52
CA GLY A 255 0.32 -11.89 -14.24
C GLY A 255 -0.22 -11.82 -12.81
N LEU A 256 -1.31 -12.55 -12.58
CA LEU A 256 -2.16 -12.38 -11.40
C LEU A 256 -1.47 -12.85 -10.11
N GLN A 257 -0.69 -13.92 -10.17
CA GLN A 257 0.06 -14.44 -9.01
C GLN A 257 1.08 -13.44 -8.45
N HIS A 258 1.73 -12.67 -9.31
CA HIS A 258 2.68 -11.63 -8.89
C HIS A 258 1.92 -10.45 -8.26
N ALA A 259 0.75 -10.09 -8.82
CA ALA A 259 -0.11 -9.08 -8.22
C ALA A 259 -0.58 -9.50 -6.81
N LEU A 260 -0.92 -10.77 -6.59
CA LEU A 260 -1.27 -11.29 -5.26
C LEU A 260 -0.12 -11.13 -4.25
N LYS A 261 1.13 -11.38 -4.66
CA LYS A 261 2.30 -11.16 -3.78
C LYS A 261 2.45 -9.69 -3.39
N VAL A 262 2.27 -8.78 -4.35
CA VAL A 262 2.28 -7.32 -4.10
C VAL A 262 1.18 -6.92 -3.13
N ILE A 263 -0.05 -7.42 -3.34
CA ILE A 263 -1.19 -7.15 -2.45
C ILE A 263 -0.90 -7.66 -1.02
N ARG A 264 -0.38 -8.87 -0.87
CA ARG A 264 -0.03 -9.43 0.46
C ARG A 264 1.03 -8.63 1.19
N TYR A 265 1.93 -7.98 0.46
CA TYR A 265 2.89 -7.04 1.03
C TYR A 265 2.18 -5.73 1.43
N LEU A 266 1.45 -5.10 0.50
CA LEU A 266 0.82 -3.79 0.71
C LEU A 266 -0.41 -3.80 1.64
N ASP A 267 -1.02 -4.95 1.89
CA ASP A 267 -2.02 -5.15 2.95
C ASP A 267 -1.36 -5.21 4.36
N ARG A 268 -0.03 -5.33 4.44
CA ARG A 268 0.75 -5.35 5.69
C ARG A 268 1.69 -4.15 5.86
N TYR A 269 2.15 -3.55 4.77
CA TYR A 269 3.07 -2.41 4.77
C TYR A 269 2.55 -1.38 3.78
N HIS A 270 1.85 -0.38 4.31
CA HIS A 270 1.04 0.49 3.48
C HIS A 270 1.88 1.57 2.81
N VAL A 271 1.68 1.74 1.51
CA VAL A 271 1.97 3.00 0.81
C VAL A 271 1.14 4.13 1.43
N LEU A 272 1.69 5.33 1.51
CA LEU A 272 1.04 6.50 2.12
C LEU A 272 0.43 7.40 1.05
N SER A 273 1.24 7.92 0.11
CA SER A 273 0.74 8.80 -0.96
C SER A 273 -0.12 8.02 -1.97
N LYS A 274 0.32 6.81 -2.33
CA LYS A 274 -0.35 6.01 -3.39
C LYS A 274 -1.42 5.03 -2.85
N TRP A 275 -1.87 5.21 -1.61
CA TRP A 275 -2.83 4.30 -0.96
C TRP A 275 -4.16 4.17 -1.72
N LEU A 276 -4.71 5.29 -2.19
CA LEU A 276 -5.98 5.26 -2.92
C LEU A 276 -5.85 4.52 -4.25
N GLU A 277 -4.74 4.73 -4.98
CA GLU A 277 -4.43 4.00 -6.21
C GLU A 277 -4.31 2.50 -5.95
N TYR A 278 -3.57 2.13 -4.91
CA TYR A 278 -3.43 0.74 -4.47
C TYR A 278 -4.79 0.10 -4.15
N ARG A 279 -5.67 0.77 -3.41
CA ARG A 279 -7.00 0.24 -3.07
C ARG A 279 -7.84 -0.07 -4.30
N GLN A 280 -7.79 0.81 -5.29
CA GLN A 280 -8.49 0.59 -6.56
C GLN A 280 -7.89 -0.56 -7.35
N TRP A 281 -6.56 -0.64 -7.39
CA TRP A 281 -5.84 -1.72 -8.04
C TRP A 281 -6.15 -3.09 -7.39
N ARG A 282 -6.18 -3.16 -6.06
CA ARG A 282 -6.63 -4.33 -5.28
C ARG A 282 -8.09 -4.68 -5.56
N ARG A 283 -8.98 -3.70 -5.74
CA ARG A 283 -10.39 -3.95 -6.11
C ARG A 283 -10.52 -4.62 -7.47
N VAL A 284 -9.69 -4.23 -8.45
CA VAL A 284 -9.66 -4.92 -9.75
C VAL A 284 -9.18 -6.37 -9.59
N TYR A 285 -8.24 -6.64 -8.68
CA TYR A 285 -7.83 -8.02 -8.39
C TYR A 285 -9.01 -8.88 -7.93
N LEU A 286 -9.83 -8.37 -7.00
CA LEU A 286 -11.03 -9.08 -6.53
C LEU A 286 -12.03 -9.33 -7.66
N LEU A 287 -12.30 -8.34 -8.51
CA LEU A 287 -13.16 -8.52 -9.69
C LEU A 287 -12.63 -9.59 -10.65
N ILE A 288 -11.31 -9.73 -10.79
CA ILE A 288 -10.70 -10.80 -11.60
C ILE A 288 -10.87 -12.16 -10.90
N GLN A 289 -10.61 -12.22 -9.59
CA GLN A 289 -10.75 -13.43 -8.77
C GLN A 289 -12.16 -14.00 -8.81
N GLU A 290 -13.18 -13.14 -8.79
CA GLU A 290 -14.60 -13.51 -8.88
C GLU A 290 -15.07 -13.80 -10.33
N GLY A 291 -14.18 -13.70 -11.32
CA GLY A 291 -14.53 -13.93 -12.72
C GLY A 291 -15.27 -12.77 -13.40
N GLY A 292 -15.43 -11.62 -12.74
CA GLY A 292 -16.15 -10.45 -13.27
C GLY A 292 -15.59 -9.90 -14.59
N HIS A 293 -14.32 -10.12 -14.89
CA HIS A 293 -13.72 -9.79 -16.20
C HIS A 293 -14.31 -10.58 -17.39
N LYS A 294 -15.14 -11.59 -17.13
CA LYS A 294 -15.86 -12.39 -18.13
C LYS A 294 -17.32 -11.95 -18.30
N MET A 295 -17.75 -10.91 -17.59
CA MET A 295 -19.13 -10.41 -17.59
C MET A 295 -19.14 -8.93 -17.97
N GLU A 296 -20.17 -8.49 -18.71
CA GLU A 296 -20.28 -7.10 -19.21
C GLU A 296 -20.23 -6.08 -18.07
N VAL A 297 -21.07 -6.26 -17.06
CA VAL A 297 -21.10 -5.42 -15.85
C VAL A 297 -19.75 -5.39 -15.12
N GLY A 298 -19.02 -6.51 -15.09
CA GLY A 298 -17.72 -6.58 -14.44
C GLY A 298 -16.63 -5.89 -15.24
N VAL A 299 -16.65 -6.02 -16.58
CA VAL A 299 -15.74 -5.32 -17.49
C VAL A 299 -15.92 -3.81 -17.40
N GLU A 300 -17.17 -3.32 -17.43
CA GLU A 300 -17.46 -1.90 -17.24
C GLU A 300 -16.93 -1.35 -15.90
N LYS A 301 -17.07 -2.12 -14.81
CA LYS A 301 -16.52 -1.76 -13.50
C LYS A 301 -15.00 -1.66 -13.55
N ILE A 302 -14.33 -2.63 -14.19
CA ILE A 302 -12.86 -2.62 -14.34
C ILE A 302 -12.41 -1.41 -15.16
N GLU A 303 -13.11 -1.07 -16.24
CA GLU A 303 -12.81 0.11 -17.07
C GLU A 303 -12.99 1.42 -16.32
N LYS A 304 -14.07 1.57 -15.55
CA LYS A 304 -14.31 2.73 -14.69
C LYS A 304 -13.18 2.88 -13.65
N ILE A 305 -12.80 1.79 -12.99
CA ILE A 305 -11.70 1.81 -12.01
C ILE A 305 -10.37 2.15 -12.68
N LYS A 306 -10.07 1.57 -13.85
CA LYS A 306 -8.86 1.89 -14.63
C LYS A 306 -8.77 3.39 -14.91
N LYS A 307 -9.83 3.99 -15.47
CA LYS A 307 -9.88 5.44 -15.75
C LYS A 307 -9.67 6.26 -14.49
N MET A 308 -10.25 5.84 -13.36
CA MET A 308 -10.08 6.54 -12.09
C MET A 308 -8.62 6.53 -11.59
N ILE A 309 -7.93 5.38 -11.69
CA ILE A 309 -6.50 5.29 -11.35
C ILE A 309 -5.67 6.17 -12.32
N GLU A 310 -5.99 6.19 -13.61
CA GLU A 310 -5.31 7.04 -14.60
C GLU A 310 -5.52 8.53 -14.31
N ASN A 311 -6.71 8.95 -13.91
CA ASN A 311 -7.02 10.35 -13.56
C ASN A 311 -6.31 10.80 -12.27
N MET A 312 -6.19 9.91 -11.26
CA MET A 312 -5.37 10.18 -10.07
C MET A 312 -3.92 10.51 -10.44
N ARG A 313 -3.42 9.97 -11.56
CA ARG A 313 -2.07 10.20 -12.08
C ARG A 313 -1.95 11.36 -13.08
N GLN A 314 -2.95 11.65 -13.90
CA GLN A 314 -2.89 12.82 -14.79
C GLN A 314 -2.83 14.14 -14.00
N SER A 315 -3.25 14.14 -12.74
CA SER A 315 -2.98 15.25 -11.84
C SER A 315 -1.47 15.47 -11.55
N GLU A 316 -0.59 14.49 -11.85
CA GLU A 316 0.87 14.47 -11.60
C GLU A 316 1.72 15.19 -12.66
N HIS A 317 1.16 15.46 -13.85
CA HIS A 317 1.81 16.15 -14.97
C HIS A 317 1.27 17.57 -15.13
#